data_AF-A0A4Q2XRE5-F1
#
_entry.id   AF-A0A4Q2XRE5-F1
#
_cell.length_a   1.000
_cell.length_b   1.000
_cell.length_c   1.000
_cell.angle_alpha   90.00
_cell.angle_beta   90.00
_cell.angle_gamma   90.00
#
_symmetry.space_group_name_H-M   'P 1'
#
loop_
_entity.id
_entity.type
_entity.pdbx_description
1 polymer ?
#
loop_
_entity_poly.entity_id
_entity_poly.type
_entity_poly.pdbx_seq_one_letter_code
_entity_poly.pdbx_strand_id
1 'polypeptide(L)'
;MITSTGLVEDSANDGDTFLIRTPDGPKRFSLYYADAVEPDGGQPESAREIAENFGFESEEPLRTLGVEARDFSLRLLRSTPFRVVTSWEDAPEPNSFYAFIFLKDPDQGLIDLSQWLVRYGLAMIRPCGRDCPDGTSAADYLERLRGEEARSQQESHGAWSRKP
;
A
#
# COMPACT_ATOMS: atom_id res chain seq x y z
N MET A 1 -12.11 -0.83 15.38
CA MET A 1 -10.88 -0.04 15.58
C MET A 1 -9.89 -0.94 16.32
N ILE A 2 -8.72 -1.21 15.76
CA ILE A 2 -7.67 -1.96 16.47
C ILE A 2 -6.59 -0.95 16.87
N THR A 3 -6.30 -0.84 18.16
CA THR A 3 -5.05 -0.24 18.62
C THR A 3 -3.96 -1.29 18.45
N SER A 4 -3.36 -1.36 17.26
CA SER A 4 -2.26 -2.29 16.93
C SER A 4 -1.04 -2.00 17.80
N THR A 5 -0.30 -3.05 18.17
CA THR A 5 0.88 -2.91 19.05
C THR A 5 2.21 -3.00 18.30
N GLY A 6 2.20 -3.17 16.98
CA GLY A 6 3.40 -3.15 16.14
C GLY A 6 3.40 -4.19 15.01
N LEU A 7 4.34 -4.03 14.09
CA LEU A 7 4.65 -4.96 13.01
C LEU A 7 5.25 -6.26 13.56
N VAL A 8 4.90 -7.41 12.99
CA VAL A 8 5.53 -8.71 13.25
C VAL A 8 6.44 -9.04 12.08
N GLU A 9 7.66 -9.48 12.37
CA GLU A 9 8.57 -9.97 11.32
C GLU A 9 8.00 -11.25 10.70
N ASP A 10 7.77 -11.21 9.39
CA ASP A 10 7.18 -12.29 8.60
C ASP A 10 7.72 -12.17 7.17
N SER A 11 8.02 -13.30 6.53
CA SER A 11 8.55 -13.31 5.16
C SER A 11 7.52 -12.92 4.11
N ALA A 12 6.22 -12.98 4.45
CA ALA A 12 5.12 -12.56 3.59
C ALA A 12 4.72 -11.10 3.83
N ASN A 13 5.52 -10.32 4.57
CA ASN A 13 5.38 -8.87 4.57
C ASN A 13 5.95 -8.30 3.28
N ASP A 14 5.16 -7.50 2.57
CA ASP A 14 5.53 -6.89 1.29
C ASP A 14 5.21 -5.38 1.28
N GLY A 15 4.87 -4.82 0.12
CA GLY A 15 4.57 -3.40 -0.06
C GLY A 15 3.22 -2.97 0.50
N ASP A 16 2.22 -3.83 0.51
CA ASP A 16 0.82 -3.50 0.85
C ASP A 16 0.15 -4.52 1.78
N THR A 17 0.82 -5.61 2.13
CA THR A 17 0.33 -6.69 2.98
C THR A 17 1.29 -6.94 4.15
N PHE A 18 0.75 -6.94 5.38
CA PHE A 18 1.55 -6.97 6.60
C PHE A 18 0.96 -7.86 7.69
N LEU A 19 1.81 -8.60 8.40
CA LEU A 19 1.47 -9.27 9.65
C LEU A 19 1.60 -8.28 10.83
N ILE A 20 0.48 -7.96 11.46
CA ILE A 20 0.41 -6.96 12.53
C ILE A 20 -0.07 -7.62 13.82
N ARG A 21 0.57 -7.26 14.93
CA ARG A 21 0.15 -7.71 16.26
C ARG A 21 -1.12 -6.99 16.69
N THR A 22 -2.16 -7.77 16.96
CA THR A 22 -3.44 -7.30 17.52
C THR A 22 -3.68 -7.92 18.91
N PRO A 23 -4.64 -7.43 19.70
CA PRO A 23 -5.00 -8.02 20.98
C PRO A 23 -5.37 -9.51 20.89
N ASP A 24 -5.98 -9.94 19.78
CA ASP A 24 -6.41 -11.32 19.53
C ASP A 24 -5.33 -12.15 18.79
N GLY A 25 -4.08 -11.70 18.85
CA GLY A 25 -2.93 -12.31 18.18
C GLY A 25 -2.57 -11.67 16.83
N PRO A 26 -1.50 -12.14 16.17
CA PRO A 26 -1.11 -11.65 14.85
C PRO A 26 -2.22 -11.85 13.81
N LYS A 27 -2.43 -10.83 12.96
CA LYS A 27 -3.41 -10.83 11.86
C LYS A 27 -2.74 -10.22 10.63
N ARG A 28 -3.04 -10.76 9.44
CA ARG A 28 -2.53 -10.24 8.18
C ARG A 28 -3.50 -9.18 7.64
N PHE A 29 -2.97 -8.05 7.21
CA PHE A 29 -3.75 -6.95 6.66
C PHE A 29 -3.19 -6.51 5.32
N SER A 30 -4.04 -6.46 4.30
CA SER A 30 -3.76 -5.85 2.99
C SER A 30 -4.36 -4.46 2.95
N LEU A 31 -3.68 -3.51 2.29
CA LEU A 31 -4.17 -2.14 2.21
C LEU A 31 -5.44 -2.04 1.36
N TYR A 32 -6.37 -1.21 1.80
CA TYR A 32 -7.34 -0.66 0.85
C TYR A 32 -6.62 0.29 -0.12
N TYR A 33 -7.15 0.39 -1.33
CA TYR A 33 -6.77 1.37 -2.36
C TYR A 33 -5.39 1.26 -3.01
N ALA A 34 -4.46 0.47 -2.47
CA ALA A 34 -3.12 0.30 -3.05
C ALA A 34 -2.82 -1.17 -3.29
N ASP A 35 -2.17 -1.44 -4.42
CA ASP A 35 -1.64 -2.76 -4.80
C ASP A 35 -0.17 -2.60 -5.18
N ALA A 36 0.71 -3.20 -4.39
CA ALA A 36 2.15 -3.18 -4.61
C ALA A 36 2.59 -4.50 -5.24
N VAL A 37 3.57 -4.44 -6.14
CA VAL A 37 4.10 -5.68 -6.72
C VAL A 37 4.78 -6.52 -5.64
N GLU A 38 4.46 -7.80 -5.59
CA GLU A 38 5.18 -8.76 -4.75
C GLU A 38 6.68 -8.81 -5.15
N PRO A 39 7.63 -8.81 -4.19
CA PRO A 39 9.06 -8.76 -4.49
C PRO A 39 9.61 -9.92 -5.34
N ASP A 40 8.90 -11.05 -5.41
CA ASP A 40 9.23 -12.20 -6.26
C ASP A 40 8.49 -12.19 -7.61
N GLY A 41 7.73 -11.13 -7.89
CA GLY A 41 6.92 -10.94 -9.09
C GLY A 41 5.45 -11.31 -8.89
N GLY A 42 5.10 -12.07 -7.86
CA GLY A 42 3.73 -12.46 -7.58
C GLY A 42 3.07 -13.27 -8.70
N GLN A 43 1.74 -13.19 -8.80
CA GLN A 43 1.01 -13.84 -9.89
C GLN A 43 1.24 -13.12 -11.23
N PRO A 44 1.50 -13.85 -12.34
CA PRO A 44 1.80 -13.23 -13.64
C PRO A 44 0.74 -12.26 -14.15
N GLU A 45 -0.53 -12.54 -13.88
CA GLU A 45 -1.65 -11.68 -14.30
C GLU A 45 -1.63 -10.33 -13.55
N SER A 46 -1.41 -10.36 -12.23
CA SER A 46 -1.28 -9.15 -11.40
C SER A 46 -0.04 -8.34 -11.79
N ALA A 47 1.09 -9.01 -12.01
CA ALA A 47 2.33 -8.36 -12.45
C ALA A 47 2.12 -7.62 -13.78
N ARG A 48 1.49 -8.29 -14.76
CA ARG A 48 1.19 -7.71 -16.06
C ARG A 48 0.28 -6.49 -15.94
N GLU A 49 -0.78 -6.56 -15.13
CA GLU A 49 -1.69 -5.42 -14.92
C GLU A 49 -0.95 -4.21 -14.33
N ILE A 50 -0.07 -4.45 -13.35
CA ILE A 50 0.72 -3.38 -12.74
C ILE A 50 1.75 -2.79 -13.73
N ALA A 51 2.40 -3.63 -14.55
CA ALA A 51 3.25 -3.16 -15.64
C ALA A 51 2.49 -2.29 -16.64
N GLU A 52 1.30 -2.72 -17.05
CA GLU A 52 0.43 -1.97 -17.97
C GLU A 52 0.02 -0.61 -17.37
N ASN A 53 -0.32 -0.57 -16.07
CA ASN A 53 -0.62 0.68 -15.36
C ASN A 53 0.54 1.67 -15.35
N PHE A 54 1.75 1.19 -15.09
CA PHE A 54 2.95 2.03 -15.09
C PHE A 54 3.54 2.27 -16.48
N GLY A 55 3.04 1.59 -17.52
CA GLY A 55 3.52 1.69 -18.89
C GLY A 55 4.90 1.06 -19.10
N PHE A 56 5.22 -0.02 -18.39
CA PHE A 56 6.46 -0.76 -18.58
C PHE A 56 6.39 -1.71 -19.77
N GLU A 57 7.46 -1.78 -20.55
CA GLU A 57 7.58 -2.69 -21.70
C GLU A 57 7.94 -4.14 -21.30
N SER A 58 8.32 -4.35 -20.03
CA SER A 58 8.65 -5.66 -19.46
C SER A 58 8.38 -5.68 -17.95
N GLU A 59 8.36 -6.87 -17.35
CA GLU A 59 8.13 -7.07 -15.92
C GLU A 59 9.40 -6.87 -15.06
N GLU A 60 10.59 -6.81 -15.66
CA GLU A 60 11.86 -6.64 -14.93
C GLU A 60 11.89 -5.44 -13.97
N PRO A 61 11.39 -4.24 -14.33
CA PRO A 61 11.33 -3.10 -13.42
C PRO A 61 10.40 -3.33 -12.21
N LEU A 62 9.42 -4.24 -12.33
CA LEU A 62 8.44 -4.49 -11.27
C LEU A 62 9.05 -5.18 -10.07
N ARG A 63 9.96 -6.15 -10.27
CA ARG A 63 10.60 -6.86 -9.16
C ARG A 63 11.39 -5.90 -8.25
N THR A 64 12.14 -4.98 -8.86
CA THR A 64 12.85 -3.94 -8.10
C THR A 64 11.87 -2.96 -7.45
N LEU A 65 10.74 -2.64 -8.10
CA LEU A 65 9.68 -1.83 -7.52
C LEU A 65 9.08 -2.47 -6.27
N GLY A 66 8.78 -3.78 -6.32
CA GLY A 66 8.20 -4.51 -5.21
C GLY A 66 9.11 -4.56 -3.99
N VAL A 67 10.43 -4.77 -4.21
CA VAL A 67 11.43 -4.66 -3.14
C VAL A 67 11.44 -3.26 -2.53
N GLU A 68 11.43 -2.20 -3.35
CA GLU A 68 11.40 -0.82 -2.85
C GLU A 68 10.11 -0.49 -2.09
N ALA A 69 8.95 -0.94 -2.58
CA ALA A 69 7.66 -0.77 -1.93
C ALA A 69 7.64 -1.45 -0.56
N ARG A 70 8.09 -2.71 -0.49
CA ARG A 70 8.24 -3.42 0.78
C ARG A 70 9.16 -2.67 1.73
N ASP A 71 10.38 -2.36 1.30
CA ASP A 71 11.37 -1.76 2.19
C ASP A 71 10.93 -0.35 2.65
N PHE A 72 10.20 0.38 1.81
CA PHE A 72 9.56 1.65 2.15
C PHE A 72 8.49 1.47 3.24
N SER A 73 7.51 0.58 3.04
CA SER A 73 6.44 0.31 3.98
C SER A 73 6.97 -0.20 5.32
N LEU A 74 7.87 -1.18 5.30
CA LEU A 74 8.43 -1.75 6.54
C LEU A 74 9.26 -0.71 7.31
N ARG A 75 10.00 0.17 6.62
CA ARG A 75 10.72 1.25 7.29
C ARG A 75 9.76 2.20 8.01
N LEU A 76 8.65 2.60 7.38
CA LEU A 76 7.64 3.45 8.01
C LEU A 76 6.97 2.77 9.20
N LEU A 77 6.51 1.53 9.02
CA LEU A 77 5.81 0.77 10.06
C LEU A 77 6.70 0.45 11.28
N ARG A 78 8.01 0.28 11.07
CA ARG A 78 8.97 0.06 12.17
C ARG A 78 9.35 1.35 12.90
N SER A 79 9.40 2.49 12.20
CA SER A 79 9.91 3.76 12.75
C SER A 79 8.82 4.66 13.32
N THR A 80 7.56 4.45 12.93
CA THR A 80 6.47 5.38 13.22
C THR A 80 5.31 4.65 13.89
N PRO A 81 4.74 5.18 14.99
CA PRO A 81 3.48 4.67 15.52
C PRO A 81 2.38 4.73 14.46
N PHE A 82 1.68 3.61 14.28
CA PHE A 82 0.62 3.50 13.30
C PHE A 82 -0.66 2.94 13.91
N ARG A 83 -1.78 3.17 13.21
CA ARG A 83 -3.10 2.69 13.59
C ARG A 83 -3.72 1.92 12.43
N VAL A 84 -4.17 0.70 12.73
CA VAL A 84 -4.92 -0.13 11.78
C VAL A 84 -6.43 0.08 11.97
N VAL A 85 -7.13 0.39 10.88
CA VAL A 85 -8.58 0.46 10.85
C VAL A 85 -9.11 -0.51 9.79
N THR A 86 -9.80 -1.54 10.25
CA THR A 86 -10.37 -2.60 9.42
C THR A 86 -11.86 -2.76 9.70
N SER A 87 -12.62 -3.16 8.68
CA SER A 87 -14.00 -3.66 8.77
C SER A 87 -14.06 -5.19 8.82
N TRP A 88 -12.91 -5.86 8.88
CA TRP A 88 -12.79 -7.32 8.80
C TRP A 88 -13.33 -7.91 7.49
N GLU A 89 -13.23 -7.14 6.41
CA GLU A 89 -13.49 -7.64 5.06
C GLU A 89 -12.33 -8.54 4.62
N ASP A 90 -12.63 -9.72 4.09
CA ASP A 90 -11.61 -10.65 3.61
C ASP A 90 -10.84 -10.03 2.44
N ALA A 91 -9.51 -10.09 2.50
CA ALA A 91 -8.64 -9.76 1.38
C ALA A 91 -8.28 -11.05 0.60
N PRO A 92 -7.77 -10.94 -0.65
CA PRO A 92 -7.50 -12.10 -1.51
C PRO A 92 -6.54 -13.13 -0.88
N GLU A 93 -5.59 -12.66 -0.08
CA GLU A 93 -4.60 -13.52 0.56
C GLU A 93 -5.22 -14.38 1.68
N PRO A 94 -4.81 -15.66 1.83
CA PRO A 94 -5.36 -16.53 2.86
C PRO A 94 -5.23 -15.95 4.28
N ASN A 95 -6.34 -15.91 5.01
CA ASN A 95 -6.42 -15.35 6.37
C ASN A 95 -5.96 -13.89 6.48
N SER A 96 -6.19 -13.09 5.44
CA SER A 96 -5.91 -11.67 5.40
C SER A 96 -7.19 -10.84 5.39
N PHE A 97 -7.10 -9.60 5.88
CA PHE A 97 -8.22 -8.66 5.91
C PHE A 97 -7.81 -7.33 5.30
N TYR A 98 -8.72 -6.65 4.62
CA TYR A 98 -8.45 -5.29 4.19
C TYR A 98 -8.40 -4.31 5.36
N ALA A 99 -7.50 -3.34 5.30
CA ALA A 99 -7.38 -2.28 6.29
C ALA A 99 -6.84 -0.96 5.71
N PHE A 100 -7.17 0.13 6.38
CA PHE A 100 -6.42 1.38 6.30
C PHE A 100 -5.33 1.36 7.38
N ILE A 101 -4.12 1.83 7.05
CA ILE A 101 -3.01 1.91 8.01
C ILE A 101 -2.52 3.35 8.06
N PHE A 102 -2.92 4.04 9.13
CA PHE A 102 -2.57 5.44 9.32
C PHE A 102 -1.27 5.58 10.10
N LEU A 103 -0.34 6.34 9.53
CA LEU A 103 0.93 6.74 10.12
C LEU A 103 0.86 8.21 10.53
N LYS A 104 1.58 8.59 11.59
CA LYS A 104 1.75 10.01 11.93
C LYS A 104 2.87 10.61 11.07
N ASP A 105 2.47 11.51 10.20
CA ASP A 105 3.35 12.42 9.46
C ASP A 105 3.52 13.74 10.25
N PRO A 106 4.75 14.27 10.36
CA PRO A 106 5.00 15.51 11.11
C PRO A 106 4.33 16.73 10.49
N ASP A 107 4.16 16.77 9.17
CA ASP A 107 3.71 17.96 8.44
C ASP A 107 2.23 17.89 8.07
N GLN A 108 1.69 16.71 7.82
CA GLN A 108 0.30 16.53 7.34
C GLN A 108 -0.62 15.83 8.35
N GLY A 109 -0.12 15.42 9.52
CA GLY A 109 -0.92 14.74 10.54
C GLY A 109 -1.04 13.25 10.27
N LEU A 110 -2.25 12.68 10.27
CA LEU A 110 -2.42 11.25 9.98
C LEU A 110 -2.52 11.04 8.46
N ILE A 111 -1.62 10.25 7.91
CA ILE A 111 -1.62 9.85 6.49
C ILE A 111 -1.82 8.34 6.40
N ASP A 112 -2.67 7.89 5.48
CA ASP A 112 -2.81 6.47 5.16
C ASP A 112 -1.63 5.98 4.31
N LEU A 113 -1.12 4.79 4.62
CA LEU A 113 0.03 4.20 3.93
C LEU A 113 -0.22 4.01 2.43
N SER A 114 -1.46 3.72 2.02
CA SER A 114 -1.82 3.63 0.60
C SER A 114 -1.54 4.93 -0.15
N GLN A 115 -1.85 6.08 0.47
CA GLN A 115 -1.57 7.40 -0.09
C GLN A 115 -0.06 7.63 -0.29
N TRP A 116 0.76 7.19 0.66
CA TRP A 116 2.21 7.32 0.55
C TRP A 116 2.81 6.45 -0.55
N LEU A 117 2.37 5.20 -0.67
CA LEU A 117 2.83 4.29 -1.71
C LEU A 117 2.49 4.84 -3.10
N VAL A 118 1.28 5.36 -3.29
CA VAL A 118 0.87 6.00 -4.55
C VAL A 118 1.67 7.27 -4.82
N ARG A 119 1.86 8.14 -3.81
CA ARG A 119 2.66 9.38 -3.93
C ARG A 119 4.09 9.13 -4.40
N TYR A 120 4.71 8.05 -3.95
CA TYR A 120 6.07 7.68 -4.35
C TYR A 120 6.12 6.70 -5.53
N GLY A 121 4.98 6.40 -6.16
CA GLY A 121 4.92 5.54 -7.34
C GLY A 121 5.35 4.10 -7.06
N LEU A 122 5.07 3.62 -5.85
CA LEU A 122 5.43 2.29 -5.34
C LEU A 122 4.25 1.31 -5.32
N ALA A 123 3.04 1.79 -5.56
CA ALA A 123 1.84 0.96 -5.68
C ALA A 123 0.89 1.55 -6.74
N MET A 124 0.14 0.67 -7.40
CA MET A 124 -0.98 1.02 -8.27
C MET A 124 -2.23 1.30 -7.43
N ILE A 125 -3.07 2.22 -7.88
CA ILE A 125 -4.36 2.49 -7.23
C ILE A 125 -5.34 1.35 -7.53
N ARG A 126 -5.94 0.75 -6.50
CA ARG A 126 -7.05 -0.22 -6.58
C ARG A 126 -8.34 0.35 -5.99
N PRO A 127 -9.22 0.99 -6.78
CA PRO A 127 -10.45 1.55 -6.26
C PRO A 127 -11.28 0.51 -5.51
N CYS A 128 -11.67 0.82 -4.27
CA CYS A 128 -12.68 0.06 -3.54
C CYS A 128 -13.81 1.01 -3.11
N GLY A 129 -15.03 0.51 -2.91
CA GLY A 129 -16.17 1.33 -2.50
C GLY A 129 -16.15 1.75 -1.02
N ARG A 130 -14.98 1.80 -0.39
CA ARG A 130 -14.83 1.90 1.07
C ARG A 130 -14.52 3.32 1.50
N ASP A 131 -15.45 3.96 2.21
CA ASP A 131 -15.19 5.26 2.82
C ASP A 131 -14.03 5.19 3.84
N CYS A 132 -13.25 6.27 3.89
CA CYS A 132 -12.16 6.41 4.83
C CYS A 132 -12.69 6.55 6.27
N PRO A 133 -11.95 6.05 7.27
CA PRO A 133 -12.32 6.19 8.68
C PRO A 133 -12.43 7.62 9.21
N ASP A 134 -11.90 8.61 8.50
CA ASP A 134 -12.01 10.04 8.83
C ASP A 134 -13.29 10.69 8.28
N GLY A 135 -14.12 9.92 7.56
CA GLY A 135 -15.35 10.40 6.92
C GLY A 135 -15.17 10.87 5.47
N THR A 136 -13.96 10.82 4.91
CA THR A 136 -13.74 11.05 3.48
C THR A 136 -14.46 9.96 2.68
N SER A 137 -15.26 10.36 1.68
CA SER A 137 -15.97 9.41 0.83
C SER A 137 -14.99 8.61 -0.03
N ALA A 138 -15.38 7.40 -0.44
CA ALA A 138 -14.58 6.57 -1.35
C ALA A 138 -14.20 7.32 -2.65
N ALA A 139 -15.14 8.11 -3.18
CA ALA A 139 -14.91 8.92 -4.38
C ALA A 139 -13.88 10.03 -4.14
N ASP A 140 -14.01 10.78 -3.03
CA ASP A 140 -13.09 11.87 -2.71
C ASP A 140 -11.68 11.34 -2.39
N TYR A 141 -11.60 10.17 -1.75
CA TYR A 141 -10.31 9.54 -1.46
C TYR A 141 -9.63 9.03 -2.73
N LEU A 142 -10.40 8.43 -3.65
CA LEU A 142 -9.88 8.03 -4.95
C LEU A 142 -9.33 9.22 -5.75
N GLU A 143 -10.05 10.35 -5.77
CA GLU A 143 -9.57 11.59 -6.40
C GLU A 143 -8.30 12.12 -5.74
N ARG A 144 -8.19 12.01 -4.40
CA ARG A 144 -6.95 12.34 -3.68
C ARG A 144 -5.78 11.48 -4.15
N LEU A 145 -5.96 10.17 -4.24
CA LEU A 145 -4.92 9.24 -4.69
C LEU A 145 -4.49 9.52 -6.13
N ARG A 146 -5.44 9.79 -7.04
CA ARG A 146 -5.13 10.22 -8.42
C ARG A 146 -4.31 11.51 -8.44
N GLY A 147 -4.61 12.45 -7.54
CA GLY A 147 -3.80 13.66 -7.38
C GLY A 147 -2.37 13.36 -6.93
N GLU A 148 -2.17 12.45 -5.98
CA GLU A 148 -0.83 12.04 -5.55
C GLU A 148 -0.08 11.27 -6.63
N GLU A 149 -0.76 10.42 -7.41
CA GLU A 149 -0.19 9.73 -8.56
C GLU A 149 0.28 10.72 -9.63
N ALA A 150 -0.54 11.73 -9.96
CA ALA A 150 -0.17 12.77 -10.91
C ALA A 150 1.07 13.56 -10.45
N ARG A 151 1.18 13.87 -9.14
CA ARG A 151 2.40 14.49 -8.60
C ARG A 151 3.59 13.53 -8.65
N SER A 152 3.37 12.25 -8.39
CA SER A 152 4.39 11.20 -8.51
C SER A 152 4.98 11.13 -9.93
N GLN A 153 4.11 11.22 -10.94
CA GLN A 153 4.49 11.30 -12.35
C GLN A 153 5.28 12.57 -12.66
N GLN A 154 4.80 13.74 -12.21
CA GLN A 154 5.45 15.02 -12.45
C GLN A 154 6.85 15.11 -11.84
N GLU A 155 7.03 14.52 -10.66
CA GLU A 155 8.30 14.53 -9.93
C GLU A 155 9.18 13.31 -10.24
N SER A 156 8.72 12.41 -11.11
CA SER A 156 9.43 11.18 -11.51
C SER A 156 9.86 10.33 -10.31
N HIS A 157 8.91 9.95 -9.43
CA HIS A 157 9.17 9.01 -8.33
C HIS A 157 8.91 7.55 -8.71
N GLY A 158 9.60 6.63 -8.04
CA GLY A 158 9.34 5.18 -8.11
C GLY A 158 9.22 4.66 -9.53
N ALA A 159 8.09 4.04 -9.86
CA ALA A 159 7.80 3.51 -11.18
C ALA A 159 7.91 4.57 -12.29
N TRP A 160 7.50 5.81 -12.02
CA TRP A 160 7.46 6.88 -13.01
C TRP A 160 8.85 7.42 -13.39
N SER A 161 9.88 7.12 -12.58
CA SER A 161 11.29 7.42 -12.91
C SER A 161 11.90 6.45 -13.93
N ARG A 162 11.22 5.33 -14.21
CA ARG A 162 11.75 4.19 -14.97
C ARG A 162 11.13 4.07 -16.36
N LYS A 163 10.28 5.02 -16.74
CA LYS A 163 9.74 5.12 -18.10
C LYS A 163 10.89 5.47 -19.06
N PRO A 164 11.00 4.79 -20.21
CA PRO A 164 12.01 5.09 -21.23
C PRO A 164 11.85 6.50 -21.83
#